data_AF-A0A4S2CY81-F1
#
_entry.id   AF-A0A4S2CY81-F1
#
_cell.length_a   1.000
_cell.length_b   1.000
_cell.length_c   1.000
_cell.angle_alpha   90.00
_cell.angle_beta   90.00
_cell.angle_gamma   90.00
#
_symmetry.space_group_name_H-M   'P 1'
#
loop_
_entity.id
_entity.type
_entity.pdbx_description
1 polymer ?
#
loop_
_entity_poly.entity_id
_entity_poly.type
_entity_poly.pdbx_seq_one_letter_code
_entity_poly.pdbx_strand_id
1 'polypeptide(L)'
;MILPPLALRVLQGLGALWTAPNTLIGLLGGLLGMVAGARPSWNARDRAVVFRDWPWGPGGAITLGNVILHTGPVLDVPCRTYAHQAGHCTEPVIGLHDHERAHVYQYMVLGPLYLPVYLLCGGVSARNPFERAADVYAMTGRGWWP
;
A
#
# COMPACT_ATOMS: atom_id res chain seq x y z
N MET A 1 -21.78 -8.16 9.97
CA MET A 1 -21.61 -7.69 11.36
C MET A 1 -20.55 -6.61 11.37
N ILE A 2 -20.84 -5.44 11.94
CA ILE A 2 -19.84 -4.38 12.15
C ILE A 2 -19.14 -4.70 13.49
N LEU A 3 -17.82 -4.88 13.46
CA LEU A 3 -17.05 -5.09 14.68
C LEU A 3 -17.11 -3.83 15.56
N PRO A 4 -17.16 -3.97 16.90
CA PRO A 4 -17.02 -2.81 17.78
C PRO A 4 -15.67 -2.13 17.56
N PRO A 5 -15.57 -0.79 17.69
CA PRO A 5 -14.36 -0.04 17.36
C PRO A 5 -13.09 -0.54 18.05
N LEU A 6 -13.21 -1.00 19.31
CA LEU A 6 -12.09 -1.57 20.05
C LEU A 6 -11.59 -2.89 19.43
N ALA A 7 -12.50 -3.81 19.09
CA ALA A 7 -12.13 -5.08 18.48
C ALA A 7 -11.43 -4.86 17.13
N LEU A 8 -11.91 -3.90 16.33
CA LEU A 8 -11.25 -3.52 15.08
C LEU A 8 -9.82 -3.00 15.31
N ARG A 9 -9.62 -2.14 16.32
CA ARG A 9 -8.29 -1.64 16.67
C ARG A 9 -7.36 -2.74 17.15
N VAL A 10 -7.87 -3.69 17.95
CA VAL A 10 -7.10 -4.85 18.40
C VAL A 10 -6.67 -5.70 17.20
N LEU A 11 -7.59 -6.01 16.28
CA LEU A 11 -7.26 -6.76 15.06
C LEU A 11 -6.24 -6.03 14.19
N GLN A 12 -6.34 -4.70 14.09
CA GLN A 12 -5.35 -3.90 13.37
C GLN A 12 -3.98 -3.92 14.05
N GLY A 13 -3.94 -3.88 15.38
CA GLY A 13 -2.69 -4.03 16.14
C GLY A 13 -2.06 -5.41 15.94
N LEU A 14 -2.87 -6.47 15.97
CA LEU A 14 -2.42 -7.84 15.67
C LEU A 14 -1.93 -7.97 14.23
N GLY A 15 -2.62 -7.37 13.26
CA GLY A 15 -2.20 -7.34 11.87
C GLY A 15 -0.88 -6.58 11.65
N ALA A 16 -0.71 -5.44 12.34
CA ALA A 16 0.53 -4.66 12.30
C ALA A 16 1.71 -5.44 12.89
N LEU A 17 1.47 -6.18 13.99
CA LEU A 17 2.47 -7.08 14.57
C LEU A 17 2.78 -8.25 13.64
N TRP A 18 1.74 -8.84 13.03
CA TRP A 18 1.88 -9.96 12.10
C TRP A 18 2.72 -9.58 10.88
N THR A 19 2.54 -8.38 10.35
CA THR A 19 3.30 -7.89 9.18
C THR A 19 4.64 -7.22 9.55
N ALA A 20 5.05 -7.26 10.82
CA ALA A 20 6.27 -6.62 11.31
C ALA A 20 7.55 -6.95 10.48
N PRO A 21 7.77 -8.18 9.96
CA PRO A 21 8.91 -8.44 9.10
C PRO A 21 8.94 -7.59 7.83
N ASN A 22 7.79 -7.38 7.16
CA ASN A 22 7.71 -6.52 5.98
C ASN A 22 7.86 -5.05 6.37
N THR A 23 7.23 -4.64 7.47
CA THR A 23 7.37 -3.28 8.03
C THR A 23 8.84 -2.97 8.32
N LEU A 24 9.62 -3.94 8.84
CA LEU A 24 11.04 -3.76 9.08
C LEU A 24 11.82 -3.53 7.77
N ILE A 25 11.52 -4.29 6.71
CA ILE A 25 12.12 -4.07 5.38
C ILE A 25 11.79 -2.66 4.88
N GLY A 26 10.53 -2.23 5.00
CA GLY A 26 10.10 -0.89 4.63
C GLY A 26 10.80 0.20 5.44
N LEU A 27 10.93 0.02 6.76
CA LEU A 27 11.64 0.97 7.64
C LEU A 27 13.12 1.06 7.30
N LEU A 28 13.79 -0.09 7.08
CA LEU A 28 15.19 -0.12 6.65
C LEU A 28 15.36 0.59 5.32
N GLY A 29 14.47 0.34 4.35
CA GLY A 29 14.39 1.09 3.11
C GLY A 29 14.29 2.59 3.41
N GLY A 30 13.20 3.02 4.05
CA GLY A 30 12.95 4.41 4.43
C GLY A 30 14.14 5.12 5.06
N LEU A 31 14.80 4.48 6.03
CA LEU A 31 16.01 4.99 6.69
C LEU A 31 17.19 5.17 5.73
N LEU A 32 17.41 4.25 4.78
CA LEU A 32 18.40 4.43 3.72
C LEU A 32 18.03 5.61 2.81
N GLY A 33 16.76 5.77 2.46
CA GLY A 33 16.29 6.90 1.66
C GLY A 33 16.46 8.24 2.36
N MET A 34 16.38 8.28 3.69
CA MET A 34 16.60 9.52 4.46
C MET A 34 18.01 10.08 4.25
N VAL A 35 19.02 9.23 4.03
CA VAL A 35 20.39 9.66 3.71
C VAL A 35 20.44 10.44 2.39
N ALA A 36 19.49 10.19 1.49
CA ALA A 36 19.33 10.86 0.20
C ALA A 36 18.09 11.77 0.13
N GLY A 37 17.55 12.18 1.29
CA GLY A 37 16.55 13.25 1.38
C GLY A 37 15.11 12.81 1.64
N ALA A 38 14.83 11.51 1.77
CA ALA A 38 13.48 11.04 2.07
C ALA A 38 12.99 11.54 3.45
N ARG A 39 11.68 11.82 3.57
CA ARG A 39 11.09 12.43 4.76
C ARG A 39 10.00 11.53 5.35
N PRO A 40 10.18 11.00 6.58
CA PRO A 40 9.16 10.17 7.22
C PRO A 40 8.01 11.03 7.76
N SER A 41 6.81 10.48 7.72
CA SER A 41 5.62 11.04 8.38
C SER A 41 4.67 9.93 8.77
N TRP A 42 4.05 10.05 9.94
CA TRP A 42 2.99 9.13 10.34
C TRP A 42 1.66 9.53 9.70
N ASN A 43 1.00 8.58 9.04
CA ASN A 43 -0.36 8.74 8.57
C ASN A 43 -1.33 7.84 9.37
N ALA A 44 -2.13 8.46 10.24
CA ALA A 44 -3.08 7.75 11.09
C ALA A 44 -4.23 7.08 10.30
N ARG A 45 -4.59 7.64 9.13
CA ARG A 45 -5.65 7.08 8.26
C ARG A 45 -5.19 5.77 7.63
N ASP A 46 -3.93 5.72 7.21
CA ASP A 46 -3.32 4.54 6.58
C ASP A 46 -2.82 3.54 7.62
N ARG A 47 -2.58 4.00 8.85
CA ARG A 47 -1.82 3.27 9.87
C ARG A 47 -0.43 2.90 9.36
N ALA A 48 0.20 3.84 8.66
CA ALA A 48 1.49 3.61 8.03
C ALA A 48 2.44 4.81 8.23
N VAL A 49 3.73 4.51 8.23
CA VAL A 49 4.78 5.53 8.07
C VAL A 49 5.01 5.74 6.58
N VAL A 50 4.80 6.96 6.12
CA VAL A 50 5.05 7.35 4.72
C VAL A 50 6.39 8.06 4.65
N PHE A 51 7.33 7.50 3.90
CA PHE A 51 8.56 8.14 3.49
C PHE A 51 8.33 8.80 2.14
N ARG A 52 8.20 10.13 2.14
CA ARG A 52 8.05 10.95 0.92
C ARG A 52 9.42 11.33 0.38
N ASP A 53 9.46 11.85 -0.85
CA ASP A 53 10.69 12.24 -1.54
C ASP A 53 11.70 11.08 -1.62
N TRP A 54 11.20 9.85 -1.79
CA TRP A 54 12.03 8.65 -1.93
C TRP A 54 12.88 8.71 -3.21
N PRO A 55 14.21 8.54 -3.14
CA PRO A 55 15.11 8.94 -4.23
C PRO A 55 15.28 7.91 -5.36
N TRP A 56 14.73 6.70 -5.23
CA TRP A 56 14.96 5.61 -6.20
C TRP A 56 13.67 5.02 -6.77
N GLY A 57 13.76 4.53 -8.00
CA GLY A 57 12.67 3.83 -8.69
C GLY A 57 12.03 4.64 -9.82
N PRO A 58 11.09 4.05 -10.57
CA PRO A 58 10.49 4.65 -11.77
C PRO A 58 9.42 5.71 -11.48
N GLY A 59 9.21 6.08 -10.21
CA GLY A 59 8.10 6.90 -9.73
C GLY A 59 6.98 6.08 -9.10
N GLY A 60 6.11 6.74 -8.34
CA GLY A 60 4.95 6.12 -7.68
C GLY A 60 5.16 5.86 -6.20
N ALA A 61 4.53 4.81 -5.68
CA ALA A 61 4.69 4.36 -4.30
C ALA A 61 4.82 2.83 -4.24
N ILE A 62 5.41 2.35 -3.16
CA ILE A 62 5.43 0.93 -2.82
C ILE A 62 5.14 0.78 -1.33
N THR A 63 4.21 -0.11 -1.01
CA THR A 63 3.89 -0.49 0.36
C THR A 63 4.68 -1.72 0.79
N LEU A 64 5.21 -1.69 2.00
CA LEU A 64 5.92 -2.79 2.66
C LEU A 64 5.44 -2.87 4.12
N GLY A 65 4.44 -3.71 4.39
CA GLY A 65 3.81 -3.77 5.72
C GLY A 65 3.06 -2.48 6.05
N ASN A 66 3.42 -1.85 7.17
CA ASN A 66 2.91 -0.55 7.60
C ASN A 66 3.84 0.62 7.18
N VAL A 67 4.60 0.46 6.09
CA VAL A 67 5.46 1.51 5.53
C VAL A 67 5.13 1.72 4.06
N ILE A 68 5.05 2.99 3.65
CA ILE A 68 4.87 3.39 2.25
C ILE A 68 6.11 4.20 1.85
N LEU A 69 6.81 3.76 0.81
CA LEU A 69 7.91 4.51 0.19
C LEU A 69 7.37 5.20 -1.06
N HIS A 70 7.40 6.52 -1.09
CA HIS A 70 6.80 7.31 -2.16
C HIS A 70 7.79 8.32 -2.72
N THR A 71 7.93 8.34 -4.05
CA THR A 71 8.93 9.20 -4.71
C THR A 71 8.57 10.67 -4.73
N GLY A 72 7.28 11.00 -4.58
CA GLY A 72 6.78 12.38 -4.65
C GLY A 72 6.71 13.08 -3.28
N PRO A 73 6.43 14.38 -3.29
CA PRO A 73 6.34 15.20 -2.08
C PRO A 73 5.01 15.01 -1.33
N VAL A 74 3.98 14.47 -1.98
CA VAL A 74 2.62 14.23 -1.45
C VAL A 74 2.09 12.92 -2.03
N LEU A 75 1.58 12.04 -1.17
CA LEU A 75 1.08 10.72 -1.57
C LEU A 75 -0.30 10.78 -2.25
N ASP A 76 -1.11 11.79 -1.92
CA ASP A 76 -2.45 11.98 -2.47
C ASP A 76 -2.37 12.61 -3.88
N VAL A 77 -1.95 11.80 -4.84
CA VAL A 77 -1.84 12.17 -6.26
C VAL A 77 -2.74 11.28 -7.11
N PRO A 78 -3.32 11.82 -8.20
CA PRO A 78 -4.10 11.01 -9.13
C PRO A 78 -3.20 10.02 -9.88
N CYS A 79 -3.61 8.77 -9.97
CA CYS A 79 -3.01 7.75 -10.82
C CYS A 79 -4.09 7.00 -11.63
N ARG A 80 -3.65 6.27 -12.65
CA ARG A 80 -4.54 5.40 -13.44
C ARG A 80 -4.54 4.01 -12.82
N THR A 81 -5.67 3.32 -12.89
CA THR A 81 -5.75 1.90 -12.55
C THR A 81 -4.85 1.08 -13.47
N TYR A 82 -4.42 -0.09 -13.02
CA TYR A 82 -3.60 -0.97 -13.86
C TYR A 82 -4.38 -1.48 -15.08
N ALA A 83 -5.68 -1.72 -14.94
CA ALA A 83 -6.52 -2.15 -16.06
C ALA A 83 -6.64 -1.06 -17.15
N HIS A 84 -6.77 0.22 -16.76
CA HIS A 84 -6.70 1.34 -17.70
C HIS A 84 -5.32 1.45 -18.33
N GLN A 85 -4.25 1.42 -17.52
CA GLN A 85 -2.88 1.55 -18.02
C GLN A 85 -2.48 0.44 -18.99
N ALA A 86 -3.00 -0.78 -18.79
CA ALA A 86 -2.82 -1.91 -19.70
C ALA A 86 -3.71 -1.86 -20.95
N GLY A 87 -4.61 -0.88 -21.07
CA GLY A 87 -5.53 -0.76 -22.20
C GLY A 87 -6.67 -1.77 -22.19
N HIS A 88 -6.96 -2.42 -21.06
CA HIS A 88 -8.04 -3.40 -20.95
C HIS A 88 -9.42 -2.74 -20.88
N CYS A 89 -9.50 -1.53 -20.33
CA CYS A 89 -10.73 -0.77 -20.13
C CYS A 89 -10.44 0.73 -20.02
N THR A 90 -11.50 1.54 -19.94
CA THR A 90 -11.41 2.95 -19.55
C THR A 90 -12.02 3.12 -18.17
N GLU A 91 -11.17 3.27 -17.17
CA GLU A 91 -11.55 3.52 -15.77
C GLU A 91 -11.16 4.94 -15.34
N PRO A 92 -11.86 5.53 -14.33
CA PRO A 92 -11.53 6.84 -13.80
C PRO A 92 -10.14 6.84 -13.15
N VAL A 93 -9.55 8.04 -13.01
CA VAL A 93 -8.36 8.21 -12.17
C VAL A 93 -8.72 7.97 -10.71
N ILE A 94 -7.78 7.36 -9.99
CA ILE A 94 -7.90 7.02 -8.57
C ILE A 94 -6.85 7.77 -7.77
N GLY A 95 -7.01 7.85 -6.44
CA GLY A 95 -5.99 8.39 -5.56
C GLY A 95 -4.95 7.34 -5.19
N LEU A 96 -3.67 7.63 -5.43
CA LEU A 96 -2.56 6.73 -5.07
C LEU A 96 -2.54 6.41 -3.57
N HIS A 97 -2.90 7.37 -2.73
CA HIS A 97 -2.99 7.18 -1.28
C HIS A 97 -3.96 6.07 -0.86
N ASP A 98 -5.19 6.06 -1.39
CA ASP A 98 -6.16 5.01 -1.03
C ASP A 98 -5.75 3.66 -1.68
N HIS A 99 -5.09 3.66 -2.84
CA HIS A 99 -4.52 2.45 -3.45
C HIS A 99 -3.46 1.81 -2.53
N GLU A 100 -2.45 2.56 -2.09
CA GLU A 100 -1.42 2.06 -1.15
C GLU A 100 -2.02 1.61 0.19
N ARG A 101 -3.06 2.30 0.66
CA ARG A 101 -3.76 1.90 1.89
C ARG A 101 -4.42 0.53 1.78
N ALA A 102 -4.91 0.14 0.60
CA ALA A 102 -5.40 -1.22 0.38
C ALA A 102 -4.28 -2.25 0.57
N HIS A 103 -3.08 -1.98 0.05
CA HIS A 103 -1.92 -2.84 0.27
C HIS A 103 -1.56 -2.96 1.75
N VAL A 104 -1.60 -1.87 2.54
CA VAL A 104 -1.38 -1.94 4.00
C VAL A 104 -2.36 -2.94 4.65
N TYR A 105 -3.62 -2.95 4.24
CA TYR A 105 -4.61 -3.90 4.74
C TYR A 105 -4.33 -5.33 4.31
N GLN A 106 -3.96 -5.54 3.05
CA GLN A 106 -3.58 -6.86 2.54
C GLN A 106 -2.35 -7.40 3.28
N TYR A 107 -1.36 -6.55 3.56
CA TYR A 107 -0.21 -6.87 4.40
C TYR A 107 -0.59 -7.23 5.83
N MET A 108 -1.54 -6.52 6.45
CA MET A 108 -1.99 -6.85 7.82
C MET A 108 -2.72 -8.19 7.90
N VAL A 109 -3.34 -8.65 6.80
CA VAL A 109 -3.97 -9.97 6.72
C VAL A 109 -2.93 -11.06 6.45
N LEU A 110 -2.11 -10.90 5.41
CA LEU A 110 -1.17 -11.93 4.96
C LEU A 110 0.16 -11.95 5.71
N GLY A 111 0.51 -10.84 6.36
CA GLY A 111 1.77 -10.70 7.09
C GLY A 111 2.97 -11.00 6.20
N PRO A 112 3.93 -11.82 6.64
CA PRO A 112 5.14 -12.15 5.86
C PRO A 112 4.85 -12.83 4.52
N LEU A 113 3.67 -13.44 4.36
CA LEU A 113 3.30 -14.15 3.13
C LEU A 113 2.79 -13.23 2.02
N TYR A 114 2.55 -11.94 2.29
CA TYR A 114 2.01 -11.03 1.28
C TYR A 114 2.90 -10.96 0.04
N LEU A 115 4.20 -10.69 0.19
CA LEU A 115 5.12 -10.56 -0.94
C LEU A 115 5.21 -11.84 -1.79
N PRO A 116 5.42 -13.04 -1.21
CA PRO A 116 5.38 -14.29 -1.97
C PRO A 116 4.07 -14.49 -2.74
N VAL A 117 2.91 -14.30 -2.09
CA VAL A 117 1.60 -14.49 -2.71
C VAL A 117 1.36 -13.46 -3.81
N TYR A 118 1.69 -12.20 -3.56
CA TYR A 118 1.60 -11.11 -4.53
C TYR A 118 2.44 -11.39 -5.79
N LEU A 119 3.67 -11.89 -5.63
CA LEU A 119 4.53 -12.26 -6.76
C LEU A 119 3.99 -13.48 -7.52
N LEU A 120 3.48 -14.49 -6.82
CA LEU A 120 2.81 -15.66 -7.45
C LEU A 120 1.55 -15.24 -8.23
N CYS A 121 0.89 -14.18 -7.80
CA CYS A 121 -0.26 -13.56 -8.45
C CYS A 121 0.12 -12.63 -9.63
N GLY A 122 1.40 -12.53 -10.00
CA GLY A 122 1.86 -11.78 -11.17
C GLY A 122 2.51 -10.43 -10.85
N GLY A 123 2.73 -10.11 -9.58
CA GLY A 123 3.43 -8.89 -9.18
C GLY A 123 2.71 -7.60 -9.62
N VAL A 124 3.46 -6.55 -9.92
CA VAL A 124 2.95 -5.26 -10.36
C VAL A 124 2.35 -5.39 -11.77
N SER A 125 1.06 -5.73 -11.87
CA SER A 125 0.38 -5.93 -13.15
C SER A 125 -1.14 -5.86 -13.05
N ALA A 126 -1.79 -5.56 -14.17
CA ALA A 126 -3.25 -5.58 -14.30
C ALA A 126 -3.88 -6.98 -14.12
N ARG A 127 -3.06 -8.05 -14.07
CA ARG A 127 -3.52 -9.42 -13.83
C ARG A 127 -3.54 -9.78 -12.35
N ASN A 128 -2.85 -9.01 -11.52
CA ASN A 128 -2.74 -9.31 -10.10
C ASN A 128 -4.05 -8.91 -9.39
N PRO A 129 -4.76 -9.87 -8.77
CA PRO A 129 -5.99 -9.56 -8.04
C PRO A 129 -5.79 -8.58 -6.88
N PHE A 130 -4.61 -8.54 -6.25
CA PHE A 130 -4.33 -7.58 -5.18
C PHE A 130 -4.25 -6.14 -5.70
N GLU A 131 -3.66 -5.95 -6.89
CA GLU A 131 -3.62 -4.65 -7.58
C GLU A 131 -5.03 -4.21 -7.98
N ARG A 132 -5.80 -5.13 -8.56
CA ARG A 132 -7.19 -4.86 -8.93
C ARG A 132 -8.05 -4.50 -7.71
N ALA A 133 -7.86 -5.19 -6.58
CA ALA A 133 -8.57 -4.89 -5.35
C ALA A 133 -8.14 -3.53 -4.76
N ALA A 134 -6.87 -3.15 -4.88
CA ALA A 134 -6.39 -1.83 -4.50
C ALA A 134 -7.00 -0.72 -5.36
N ASP A 135 -7.09 -0.92 -6.68
CA ASP A 135 -7.76 0.00 -7.61
C ASP A 135 -9.25 0.16 -7.26
N VAL A 136 -9.96 -0.94 -7.01
CA VAL A 136 -11.38 -0.93 -6.61
C VAL A 136 -11.59 -0.20 -5.28
N TYR A 137 -10.68 -0.40 -4.33
CA TYR A 137 -10.71 0.31 -3.05
C TYR A 137 -10.48 1.80 -3.20
N ALA A 138 -9.53 2.21 -4.04
CA ALA A 138 -9.28 3.61 -4.32
C ALA A 138 -10.46 4.29 -5.08
N MET A 139 -11.21 3.54 -5.88
CA MET A 139 -12.43 4.04 -6.54
C MET A 139 -13.62 4.17 -5.59
N THR A 140 -13.81 3.22 -4.68
CA THR A 140 -15.11 3.03 -4.00
C THR A 140 -15.05 3.12 -2.47
N GLY A 141 -13.85 3.11 -1.89
CA GLY A 141 -13.62 2.94 -0.45
C GLY A 141 -13.97 1.54 0.06
N ARG A 142 -14.23 0.57 -0.81
CA ARG A 142 -14.62 -0.82 -0.50
C ARG A 142 -13.88 -1.81 -1.42
N GLY A 143 -13.81 -3.08 -1.06
CA GLY A 143 -13.24 -4.12 -1.94
C GLY A 143 -11.71 -4.14 -2.02
N TRP A 144 -11.00 -3.78 -0.95
CA TRP A 144 -9.53 -3.84 -0.86
C TRP A 144 -8.94 -5.25 -0.87
N TRP A 145 -9.77 -6.29 -0.82
CA TRP A 145 -9.36 -7.70 -0.79
C TRP A 145 -9.85 -8.44 -2.05
N PRO A 146 -9.00 -9.27 -2.68
CA PRO A 146 -9.36 -10.15 -3.81
C PRO A 146 -10.59 -11.03 -3.64
#